data_AF-A0A969GTX4-F1
#
_entry.id   AF-A0A969GTX4-F1
#
_cell.length_a   1.000
_cell.length_b   1.000
_cell.length_c   1.000
_cell.angle_alpha   90.00
_cell.angle_beta   90.00
_cell.angle_gamma   90.00
#
_symmetry.space_group_name_H-M   'P 1'
#
loop_
_entity.id
_entity.type
_entity.pdbx_description
1 polymer ?
#
loop_
_entity_poly.entity_id
_entity_poly.type
_entity_poly.pdbx_seq_one_letter_code
_entity_poly.pdbx_strand_id
1 'polypeptide(L)'
;MLQFWFATPGTPEATYAQRRNVWFQKRDETDRVIRDRFLFLHQQAVAGALARWEAEPSSCLALILLFDQFPRNLFRGTPQAFASDAQALQVATRALDRQFDQFSSTDPTPGTTAVRSQN
;
A
#
# COMPACT_ATOMS: atom_id res chain seq x y z
N MET A 1 7.34 -3.88 -0.86
CA MET A 1 5.92 -4.09 -0.55
C MET A 1 5.03 -3.09 -1.28
N LEU A 2 5.20 -1.78 -1.08
CA LEU A 2 4.40 -0.75 -1.78
C LEU A 2 4.47 -0.85 -3.31
N GLN A 3 5.65 -1.09 -3.89
CA GLN A 3 5.80 -1.34 -5.33
C GLN A 3 5.02 -2.56 -5.81
N PHE A 4 4.83 -3.59 -4.98
CA PHE A 4 3.97 -4.72 -5.37
C PHE A 4 2.50 -4.28 -5.41
N TRP A 5 2.07 -3.47 -4.44
CA TRP A 5 0.68 -3.04 -4.29
C TRP A 5 0.26 -1.95 -5.29
N PHE A 6 1.17 -1.02 -5.59
CA PHE A 6 0.93 0.14 -6.46
C PHE A 6 1.55 0.01 -7.86
N ALA A 7 2.28 -1.08 -8.12
CA ALA A 7 3.23 -1.21 -9.22
C ALA A 7 4.37 -0.17 -9.17
N THR A 8 5.38 -0.36 -10.02
CA THR A 8 6.47 0.61 -10.19
C THR A 8 5.99 1.74 -11.09
N PRO A 9 6.14 3.02 -10.71
CA PRO A 9 5.80 4.14 -11.57
C PRO A 9 6.52 4.03 -12.93
N GLY A 10 5.80 4.32 -14.02
CA GLY A 10 6.35 4.29 -15.37
C GLY A 10 6.37 2.91 -16.05
N THR A 11 5.87 1.85 -15.40
CA THR A 11 5.75 0.53 -16.03
C THR A 11 4.31 0.23 -16.49
N PRO A 12 4.11 -0.66 -17.49
CA PRO A 12 2.76 -1.04 -17.95
C PRO A 12 1.86 -1.61 -16.85
N GLU A 13 2.45 -2.21 -15.81
CA GLU A 13 1.74 -2.75 -14.65
C GLU A 13 1.15 -1.65 -13.75
N ALA A 14 1.61 -0.41 -13.85
CA ALA A 14 1.04 0.74 -13.16
C ALA A 14 -0.30 1.22 -13.76
N THR A 15 -0.81 0.54 -14.79
CA THR A 15 -2.13 0.83 -15.35
C THR A 15 -3.26 0.60 -14.34
N TYR A 16 -4.31 1.42 -14.44
CA TYR A 16 -5.48 1.30 -13.56
C TYR A 16 -6.18 -0.06 -13.65
N ALA A 17 -6.20 -0.67 -14.84
CA ALA A 17 -6.81 -1.98 -15.05
C ALA A 17 -6.09 -3.07 -14.22
N GLN A 18 -4.75 -3.05 -14.22
CA GLN A 18 -3.96 -4.02 -13.46
C GLN A 18 -4.12 -3.81 -11.96
N ARG A 19 -4.16 -2.56 -11.49
CA ARG A 19 -4.46 -2.21 -10.09
C ARG A 19 -5.83 -2.72 -9.65
N ARG A 20 -6.87 -2.54 -10.48
CA ARG A 20 -8.22 -3.03 -10.19
C ARG A 20 -8.25 -4.57 -10.07
N ASN A 21 -7.41 -5.27 -10.81
CA ASN A 21 -7.29 -6.72 -10.69
C ASN A 21 -6.72 -7.13 -9.31
N VAL A 22 -5.63 -6.49 -8.86
CA VAL A 22 -5.03 -6.79 -7.55
C VAL A 22 -5.92 -6.35 -6.39
N TRP A 23 -6.62 -5.22 -6.52
CA TRP A 23 -7.44 -4.65 -5.44
C TRP A 23 -8.83 -5.29 -5.32
N PHE A 24 -9.45 -5.70 -6.44
CA PHE A 24 -10.88 -6.05 -6.45
C PHE A 24 -11.22 -7.38 -7.12
N GLN A 25 -10.33 -7.99 -7.92
CA GLN A 25 -10.63 -9.29 -8.52
C GLN A 25 -10.11 -10.43 -7.65
N LYS A 26 -10.98 -11.40 -7.38
CA LYS A 26 -10.56 -12.69 -6.81
C LYS A 26 -9.80 -13.46 -7.88
N ARG A 27 -8.49 -13.66 -7.67
CA ARG A 27 -7.65 -14.55 -8.48
C ARG A 27 -6.79 -15.38 -7.56
N ASP A 28 -6.92 -16.70 -7.66
CA ASP A 28 -6.20 -17.64 -6.80
C ASP A 28 -4.67 -17.48 -6.93
N GLU A 29 -4.18 -17.07 -8.10
CA GLU A 29 -2.76 -16.78 -8.32
C GLU A 29 -2.27 -15.53 -7.57
N THR A 30 -3.05 -14.45 -7.55
CA THR A 30 -2.70 -13.22 -6.82
C THR A 30 -2.75 -13.46 -5.31
N ASP A 31 -3.79 -14.16 -4.82
CA ASP A 31 -3.92 -14.55 -3.42
C ASP A 31 -2.73 -15.44 -2.99
N ARG A 32 -2.27 -16.34 -3.87
CA ARG A 32 -1.07 -17.18 -3.63
C ARG A 32 0.20 -16.36 -3.54
N VAL A 33 0.48 -15.49 -4.51
CA VAL A 33 1.67 -14.60 -4.46
C VAL A 33 1.65 -13.72 -3.22
N ILE A 34 0.48 -13.21 -2.85
CA ILE A 34 0.30 -12.42 -1.64
C ILE A 34 0.63 -13.25 -0.40
N ARG A 35 0.13 -14.47 -0.31
CA ARG A 35 0.40 -15.40 0.80
C ARG A 35 1.89 -15.69 0.93
N ASP A 36 2.52 -16.10 -0.16
CA ASP A 36 3.92 -16.52 -0.16
C ASP A 36 4.86 -15.37 0.23
N ARG A 37 4.52 -14.14 -0.15
CA ARG A 37 5.40 -12.96 0.08
C ARG A 37 5.11 -12.19 1.35
N PHE A 38 3.85 -12.14 1.80
CA PHE A 38 3.42 -11.16 2.80
C PHE A 38 2.72 -11.74 4.02
N LEU A 39 2.41 -13.05 4.05
CA LEU A 39 1.80 -13.67 5.24
C LEU A 39 2.67 -13.48 6.49
N PHE A 40 3.98 -13.75 6.39
CA PHE A 40 4.92 -13.56 7.49
C PHE A 40 5.00 -12.09 7.93
N LEU A 41 4.92 -11.15 6.99
CA LEU A 41 4.98 -9.72 7.28
C LEU A 41 3.70 -9.24 7.97
N HIS A 42 2.53 -9.74 7.55
CA HIS A 42 1.26 -9.50 8.23
C HIS A 42 1.28 -10.04 9.67
N GLN A 43 1.81 -11.25 9.88
CA GLN A 43 1.95 -11.83 11.22
C GLN A 43 2.85 -10.98 12.13
N GLN A 44 3.98 -10.49 11.61
CA GLN A 44 4.84 -9.56 12.35
C GLN A 44 4.15 -8.23 12.66
N ALA A 45 3.36 -7.68 11.72
CA ALA A 45 2.60 -6.46 11.94
C ALA A 45 1.58 -6.63 13.08
N VAL A 46 0.79 -7.70 13.04
CA VAL A 46 -0.23 -8.01 14.07
C VAL A 46 0.40 -8.23 15.44
N ALA A 47 1.59 -8.86 15.48
CA ALA A 47 2.36 -9.05 16.70
C ALA A 47 3.05 -7.77 17.23
N GLY A 48 2.92 -6.63 16.53
CA GLY A 48 3.51 -5.35 16.95
C GLY A 48 5.00 -5.20 16.60
N ALA A 49 5.63 -6.19 15.95
CA ALA A 49 7.05 -6.16 15.63
C ALA A 49 7.45 -5.07 14.62
N LEU A 50 6.46 -4.50 13.92
CA LEU A 50 6.66 -3.44 12.92
C LEU A 50 6.24 -2.04 13.41
N ALA A 51 6.04 -1.82 14.71
CA ALA A 51 5.57 -0.53 15.26
C ALA A 51 6.40 0.68 14.77
N ARG A 52 7.71 0.52 14.56
CA ARG A 52 8.60 1.58 14.03
C ARG A 52 8.22 2.07 12.63
N TRP A 53 7.41 1.32 11.88
CA TRP A 53 6.98 1.71 10.54
C TRP A 53 6.03 2.91 10.56
N GLU A 54 5.42 3.22 11.70
CA GLU A 54 4.60 4.42 11.87
C GLU A 54 5.40 5.73 11.84
N ALA A 55 6.74 5.68 11.85
CA ALA A 55 7.60 6.86 11.91
C ALA A 55 7.71 7.62 10.59
N GLU A 56 7.52 6.93 9.45
CA GLU A 56 7.68 7.52 8.11
C GLU A 56 6.42 7.31 7.26
N PRO A 57 6.05 8.26 6.37
CA PRO A 57 4.81 8.19 5.60
C PRO A 57 4.66 6.89 4.80
N SER A 58 5.71 6.50 4.07
CA SER A 58 5.68 5.33 3.20
C SER A 58 5.57 4.02 4.00
N SER A 59 6.35 3.86 5.07
CA SER A 59 6.27 2.66 5.91
C SER A 59 4.97 2.62 6.72
N CYS A 60 4.41 3.77 7.08
CA CYS A 60 3.13 3.85 7.79
C CYS A 60 1.98 3.39 6.88
N LEU A 61 1.96 3.85 5.63
CA LEU A 61 1.04 3.34 4.61
C LEU A 61 1.22 1.84 4.41
N ALA A 62 2.46 1.36 4.38
CA ALA A 62 2.73 -0.07 4.25
C ALA A 62 2.14 -0.88 5.42
N LEU A 63 2.24 -0.35 6.64
CA LEU A 63 1.66 -0.97 7.83
C LEU A 63 0.13 -1.01 7.77
N ILE A 64 -0.52 0.07 7.32
CA ILE A 64 -1.98 0.12 7.12
C ILE A 64 -2.43 -0.96 6.11
N LEU A 65 -1.73 -1.10 4.98
CA LEU A 65 -2.04 -2.13 4.00
C LEU A 65 -1.93 -3.54 4.60
N LEU A 66 -0.92 -3.80 5.45
CA LEU A 66 -0.75 -5.09 6.12
C LEU A 66 -1.88 -5.42 7.09
N PHE A 67 -2.55 -4.40 7.65
CA PHE A 67 -3.70 -4.59 8.53
C PHE A 67 -5.04 -4.66 7.81
N ASP A 68 -5.19 -3.98 6.68
CA ASP A 68 -6.49 -3.86 6.00
C ASP A 68 -6.52 -4.63 4.66
N GLN A 69 -5.63 -4.30 3.73
CA GLN A 69 -5.70 -4.80 2.36
C GLN A 69 -5.16 -6.23 2.17
N PHE A 70 -4.07 -6.57 2.84
CA PHE A 70 -3.48 -7.91 2.75
C PHE A 70 -4.37 -9.01 3.36
N PRO A 71 -4.96 -8.84 4.55
CA PRO A 71 -5.85 -9.85 5.16
C PRO A 71 -7.05 -10.24 4.30
N ARG A 72 -7.60 -9.28 3.52
CA ARG A 72 -8.71 -9.52 2.58
C ARG A 72 -8.37 -10.52 1.48
N ASN A 73 -7.09 -10.60 1.09
CA ASN A 73 -6.58 -11.59 0.13
C ASN A 73 -6.07 -12.86 0.84
N LEU A 74 -5.40 -12.72 2.01
CA LEU A 74 -4.85 -13.85 2.78
C LEU A 74 -5.94 -14.77 3.35
N PHE A 75 -7.06 -14.21 3.79
CA PHE A 75 -8.09 -14.92 4.56
C PHE A 75 -9.49 -14.74 3.96
N ARG A 76 -9.56 -14.63 2.63
CA ARG A 76 -10.78 -14.33 1.88
C ARG A 76 -11.95 -15.23 2.31
N GLY A 77 -13.10 -14.61 2.56
CA GLY A 77 -14.32 -15.32 2.95
C GLY A 77 -14.33 -15.81 4.39
N THR A 78 -13.40 -15.37 5.23
CA THR A 78 -13.35 -15.71 6.65
C THR A 78 -13.37 -14.45 7.52
N PRO A 79 -13.81 -14.54 8.79
CA PRO A 79 -13.74 -13.42 9.73
C PRO A 79 -12.32 -12.89 9.95
N GLN A 80 -11.30 -13.74 9.78
CA GLN A 80 -9.90 -13.37 9.95
C GLN A 80 -9.45 -12.27 8.96
N ALA A 81 -10.13 -12.10 7.82
CA ALA A 81 -9.88 -11.02 6.88
C ALA A 81 -10.09 -9.61 7.47
N PHE A 82 -10.80 -9.51 8.59
CA PHE A 82 -11.15 -8.26 9.26
C PHE A 82 -10.56 -8.14 10.67
N ALA A 83 -9.81 -9.16 11.13
CA ALA A 83 -9.35 -9.25 12.51
C ALA A 83 -8.40 -8.11 12.93
N SER A 84 -7.70 -7.50 11.96
CA SER A 84 -6.77 -6.39 12.19
C SER A 84 -7.31 -5.01 11.80
N ASP A 85 -8.60 -4.89 11.43
CA ASP A 85 -9.18 -3.60 10.98
C ASP A 85 -9.10 -2.52 12.08
N ALA A 86 -9.24 -2.89 13.36
CA ALA A 86 -9.08 -1.95 14.47
C ALA A 86 -7.64 -1.38 14.55
N GLN A 87 -6.63 -2.20 14.27
CA GLN A 87 -5.23 -1.76 14.21
C GLN A 87 -5.00 -0.85 13.00
N ALA A 88 -5.60 -1.17 11.84
CA ALA A 88 -5.56 -0.31 10.65
C ALA A 88 -6.12 1.08 10.95
N LEU A 89 -7.29 1.16 11.59
CA LEU A 89 -7.92 2.42 11.96
C LEU A 89 -7.04 3.25 12.89
N GLN A 90 -6.51 2.64 13.96
CA GLN A 90 -5.64 3.33 14.91
C GLN A 90 -4.38 3.92 14.25
N VAL A 91 -3.72 3.15 13.38
CA VAL A 91 -2.54 3.63 12.65
C VAL A 91 -2.92 4.72 11.65
N ALA A 92 -4.03 4.56 10.93
CA ALA A 92 -4.51 5.56 9.97
C ALA A 92 -4.83 6.90 10.65
N THR A 93 -5.48 6.90 11.82
CA THR A 93 -5.73 8.13 12.59
C THR A 93 -4.42 8.82 12.95
N ARG A 94 -3.44 8.09 13.48
CA ARG A 94 -2.12 8.67 13.81
C ARG A 94 -1.36 9.17 12.57
N ALA A 95 -1.55 8.52 11.42
CA ALA A 95 -0.96 8.97 10.17
C ALA A 95 -1.55 10.31 9.72
N LEU A 96 -2.88 10.49 9.86
CA LEU A 96 -3.56 11.76 9.57
C LEU A 96 -3.13 12.87 10.55
N ASP A 97 -3.00 12.56 11.84
CA ASP A 97 -2.50 13.53 12.84
C ASP A 97 -1.08 14.03 12.50
N ARG A 98 -0.30 13.21 11.80
CA ARG A 98 1.05 13.52 11.29
C ARG A 98 1.06 14.05 9.85
N GLN A 99 -0.10 14.23 9.22
CA GLN A 99 -0.28 14.68 7.84
C GLN A 99 0.41 13.80 6.79
N PHE A 100 0.56 12.51 7.07
CA PHE A 100 1.24 11.57 6.16
C PHE A 100 0.45 11.28 4.88
N ASP A 101 -0.84 11.61 4.85
CA ASP A 101 -1.69 11.57 3.66
C ASP A 101 -1.32 12.63 2.62
N GLN A 102 -0.63 13.70 3.02
CA GLN A 102 -0.19 14.78 2.14
C GLN A 102 1.19 14.51 1.51
N PHE A 103 1.80 13.37 1.84
CA PHE A 103 3.08 12.99 1.27
C PHE A 103 2.96 12.82 -0.25
N SER A 104 3.55 13.77 -0.97
CA SER A 104 3.79 13.66 -2.40
C SER A 104 5.21 13.17 -2.59
N SER A 105 5.37 12.04 -3.30
CA SER A 105 6.66 11.69 -3.89
C SER A 105 6.93 12.64 -5.06
N THR A 106 7.22 13.90 -4.77
CA THR A 106 7.66 14.86 -5.77
C THR A 106 9.13 14.58 -6.08
N ASP A 107 9.37 13.67 -7.02
CA ASP A 107 10.54 13.80 -7.87
C ASP A 107 10.24 14.95 -8.84
N PRO A 108 10.98 16.08 -8.82
CA PRO A 108 10.90 17.03 -9.91
C PRO A 108 11.46 16.36 -11.16
N THR A 109 10.61 16.05 -12.14
CA THR A 109 11.09 15.70 -13.48
C THR A 109 11.93 16.86 -14.00
N PRO A 110 13.25 16.71 -14.23
CA PRO A 110 14.02 17.77 -14.85
C PRO A 110 13.74 17.68 -16.35
N GLY A 111 12.87 18.57 -16.86
CA GLY A 111 12.71 18.76 -18.30
C GLY A 111 11.28 18.90 -18.77
N THR A 112 10.70 20.07 -18.58
CA THR A 112 9.86 20.69 -19.61
C THR A 112 10.04 22.19 -19.48
N THR A 113 11.13 22.69 -20.06
CA THR A 113 11.29 24.10 -20.40
C THR A 113 10.28 24.40 -21.51
N ALA A 114 9.09 24.88 -21.15
CA ALA A 114 8.26 25.57 -22.10
C ALA A 114 8.90 26.94 -22.36
N VAL A 115 9.67 27.04 -23.43
CA VAL A 115 10.13 28.31 -24.00
C VAL A 115 8.88 29.09 -24.39
N ARG A 116 8.55 30.09 -23.61
CA ARG A 116 7.53 31.08 -23.96
C ARG A 116 8.22 32.13 -24.82
N SER A 117 8.24 31.91 -26.13
CA SER A 117 8.62 32.96 -27.08
C SER A 117 7.54 34.05 -27.05
N GLN A 118 7.95 35.23 -26.60
CA GLN A 118 7.34 36.50 -26.99
C GLN A 118 8.04 36.99 -28.26
N ASN A 119 7.26 37.67 -29.11
CA ASN A 119 7.55 38.30 -30.40
C ASN A 119 7.35 37.44 -31.65
#